data_AF-A0A2E3C0Y3-F1
#
_entry.id   AF-A0A2E3C0Y3-F1
#
_cell.length_a   1.000
_cell.length_b   1.000
_cell.length_c   1.000
_cell.angle_alpha   90.00
_cell.angle_beta   90.00
_cell.angle_gamma   90.00
#
_symmetry.space_group_name_H-M   'P 1'
#
loop_
_entity.id
_entity.type
_entity.pdbx_description
1 polymer ?
#
loop_
_entity_poly.entity_id
_entity_poly.type
_entity_poly.pdbx_seq_one_letter_code
_entity_poly.pdbx_strand_id
1 'polypeptide(L)'
;MKIFLGIVAVLAVIGFAVFGTYVSYYDRGNEMEQGIIAQYEENQNILSNYSLKVAEAAQVPDMYADDLKEVIGAAMAGRYGEDGSQAVFQWIQEQNPNVDSAVYVQIQRIIEAGRNEFQNGQTALIDKKRTYQTELGSFWGRIWFGMAGYPSINLDDYKVIKSEHSNDAFESGVDRGIQIN
;
A
#
# COMPACT_ATOMS: atom_id res chain seq x y z
N MET A 1 49.65 18.84 29.06
CA MET A 1 49.77 17.94 27.88
C MET A 1 49.02 16.63 28.04
N LYS A 2 49.24 15.82 29.09
CA LYS A 2 48.55 14.52 29.28
C LYS A 2 47.01 14.63 29.42
N ILE A 3 46.52 15.61 30.18
CA ILE A 3 45.06 15.85 30.35
C ILE A 3 44.42 16.27 29.01
N PHE A 4 45.08 17.15 28.26
CA PHE A 4 44.63 17.58 26.93
C PHE A 4 44.53 16.41 25.94
N LEU A 5 45.55 15.55 25.87
CA LEU A 5 45.53 14.34 25.03
C LEU A 5 44.43 13.36 25.45
N GLY A 6 44.18 13.21 26.75
CA GLY A 6 43.08 12.41 27.28
C GLY A 6 41.71 12.93 26.84
N ILE A 7 41.49 14.25 26.89
CA ILE A 7 40.25 14.89 26.44
C ILE A 7 40.05 14.69 24.93
N VAL A 8 41.10 14.89 24.13
CA VAL A 8 41.04 14.68 22.67
C VAL A 8 40.70 13.22 22.33
N ALA A 9 41.30 12.25 23.04
CA ALA A 9 41.00 10.84 22.82
C ALA A 9 39.54 10.49 23.14
N VAL A 10 38.99 11.03 24.24
CA VAL A 10 37.57 10.83 24.62
C VAL A 10 36.64 11.46 23.58
N LEU A 11 36.93 12.68 23.12
CA LEU A 11 36.14 13.34 22.07
C LEU A 11 36.19 12.58 20.75
N ALA A 12 37.34 12.01 20.39
CA ALA A 12 37.46 11.18 19.20
C ALA A 12 36.57 9.93 19.29
N VAL A 13 36.57 9.22 20.42
CA VAL A 13 35.72 8.04 20.64
C VAL A 13 34.24 8.40 20.56
N ILE A 14 33.81 9.50 21.19
CA ILE A 14 32.43 9.98 21.11
C ILE A 14 32.08 10.34 19.66
N GLY A 15 32.98 11.02 18.94
CA GLY A 15 32.80 11.37 17.53
C GLY A 15 32.60 10.15 16.65
N PHE A 16 33.40 9.10 16.83
CA PHE A 16 33.23 7.84 16.09
C PHE A 16 31.90 7.14 16.43
N ALA A 17 31.49 7.14 17.71
CA ALA A 17 30.21 6.54 18.11
C ALA A 17 29.00 7.29 17.51
N VAL A 18 29.05 8.63 17.53
CA VAL A 18 28.04 9.50 16.91
C VAL A 18 27.99 9.29 15.40
N PHE A 19 29.15 9.24 14.73
CA PHE A 19 29.22 9.01 13.29
C PHE A 19 28.69 7.62 12.91
N GLY A 20 29.06 6.57 13.65
CA GLY A 20 28.55 5.22 13.41
C GLY A 20 27.03 5.13 13.57
N THR A 21 26.50 5.84 14.57
CA THR A 21 25.04 5.92 14.78
C THR A 21 24.36 6.68 13.65
N TYR A 22 24.92 7.81 13.21
CA TYR A 22 24.41 8.58 12.08
C TYR A 22 24.30 7.74 10.81
N VAL A 23 25.37 7.02 10.43
CA VAL A 23 25.37 6.15 9.23
C VAL A 23 24.29 5.07 9.35
N SER A 24 24.18 4.43 10.52
CA SER A 24 23.16 3.41 10.75
C SER A 24 21.73 3.93 10.59
N TYR A 25 21.42 5.13 11.08
CA TYR A 25 20.08 5.73 10.93
C TYR A 25 19.83 6.24 9.52
N TYR A 26 20.85 6.72 8.82
CA TYR A 26 20.74 7.10 7.42
C TYR A 26 20.37 5.90 6.54
N ASP A 27 21.09 4.79 6.67
CA ASP A 27 20.84 3.57 5.90
C ASP A 27 19.47 2.97 6.25
N ARG A 28 19.12 2.94 7.55
CA ARG A 28 17.82 2.47 8.02
C ARG A 28 16.67 3.32 7.49
N GLY A 29 16.84 4.64 7.42
CA GLY A 29 15.84 5.56 6.87
C GLY A 29 15.59 5.27 5.39
N ASN A 30 16.67 5.14 4.62
CA ASN A 30 16.61 4.78 3.21
C ASN A 30 15.90 3.44 3.00
N GLU A 31 16.28 2.41 3.75
CA GLU A 31 15.68 1.07 3.63
C GLU A 31 14.17 1.09 3.93
N MET A 32 13.75 1.81 4.96
CA MET A 32 12.34 1.92 5.33
C MET A 32 11.51 2.63 4.25
N GLU A 33 12.01 3.75 3.73
CA GLU A 33 11.31 4.50 2.68
C GLU A 33 11.26 3.74 1.35
N GLN A 34 12.37 3.15 0.91
CA GLN A 34 12.39 2.29 -0.27
C GLN A 34 11.49 1.07 -0.10
N GLY A 35 11.41 0.52 1.11
CA GLY A 35 10.48 -0.55 1.44
C GLY A 35 9.00 -0.14 1.28
N ILE A 36 8.64 1.10 1.64
CA ILE A 36 7.29 1.65 1.47
C ILE A 36 6.98 1.88 -0.01
N ILE A 37 7.91 2.50 -0.75
CA ILE A 37 7.80 2.73 -2.20
C ILE A 37 7.56 1.42 -2.94
N ALA A 38 8.46 0.45 -2.73
CA ALA A 38 8.39 -0.84 -3.39
C ALA A 38 7.08 -1.58 -3.07
N GLN A 39 6.62 -1.53 -1.82
CA GLN A 39 5.35 -2.17 -1.45
C GLN A 39 4.14 -1.49 -2.10
N TYR A 40 4.17 -0.16 -2.26
CA TYR A 40 3.10 0.57 -2.94
C TYR A 40 3.08 0.28 -4.44
N GLU A 41 4.24 0.23 -5.09
CA GLU A 41 4.38 -0.22 -6.48
C GLU A 41 3.90 -1.66 -6.65
N GLU A 42 4.22 -2.55 -5.71
CA GLU A 42 3.73 -3.93 -5.73
C GLU A 42 2.20 -4.00 -5.64
N ASN A 43 1.58 -3.18 -4.79
CA ASN A 43 0.11 -3.10 -4.73
C ASN A 43 -0.50 -2.63 -6.06
N GLN A 44 0.15 -1.73 -6.78
CA GLN A 44 -0.27 -1.31 -8.12
C GLN A 44 -0.07 -2.43 -9.16
N ASN A 45 1.00 -3.20 -9.04
CA ASN A 45 1.27 -4.36 -9.91
C ASN A 45 0.22 -5.45 -9.71
N ILE A 46 -0.13 -5.78 -8.46
CA ILE A 46 -1.21 -6.72 -8.13
C ILE A 46 -2.50 -6.26 -8.82
N LEU A 47 -2.93 -5.02 -8.59
CA LEU A 47 -4.15 -4.49 -9.18
C LEU A 47 -4.14 -4.57 -10.71
N SER A 48 -3.02 -4.19 -11.34
CA SER A 48 -2.88 -4.21 -12.80
C SER A 48 -2.91 -5.64 -13.35
N ASN A 49 -2.23 -6.58 -12.70
CA ASN A 49 -2.18 -7.99 -13.10
C ASN A 49 -3.58 -8.62 -13.11
N TYR A 50 -4.34 -8.42 -12.02
CA TYR A 50 -5.71 -8.94 -11.97
C TYR A 50 -6.65 -8.21 -12.92
N SER A 51 -6.45 -6.91 -13.16
CA SER A 51 -7.24 -6.16 -14.13
C SER A 51 -7.04 -6.70 -15.55
N LEU A 52 -5.80 -7.00 -15.93
CA LEU A 52 -5.48 -7.63 -17.20
C LEU A 52 -6.10 -9.03 -17.32
N LYS A 53 -6.02 -9.86 -16.28
CA LYS A 53 -6.65 -11.20 -16.29
C LYS A 53 -8.16 -11.14 -16.52
N VAL A 54 -8.85 -10.15 -15.92
CA VAL A 54 -10.29 -9.94 -16.15
C VAL A 54 -10.53 -9.44 -17.58
N ALA A 55 -9.74 -8.46 -18.05
CA ALA A 55 -9.86 -7.94 -19.41
C ALA A 55 -9.71 -9.06 -20.46
N GLU A 56 -8.72 -9.93 -20.30
CA GLU A 56 -8.46 -11.08 -21.16
C GLU A 56 -9.61 -12.10 -21.12
N ALA A 57 -10.12 -12.42 -19.92
CA ALA A 57 -11.22 -13.37 -19.75
C ALA A 57 -12.53 -12.87 -20.38
N ALA A 58 -12.78 -11.56 -20.31
CA ALA A 58 -13.98 -10.93 -20.84
C ALA A 58 -13.82 -10.35 -22.25
N GLN A 59 -12.61 -10.47 -22.83
CA GLN A 59 -12.25 -9.88 -24.12
C GLN A 59 -12.57 -8.38 -24.19
N VAL A 60 -12.31 -7.66 -23.10
CA VAL A 60 -12.56 -6.21 -23.01
C VAL A 60 -11.53 -5.49 -23.89
N PRO A 61 -11.97 -4.60 -24.80
CA PRO A 61 -11.05 -3.81 -25.62
C PRO A 61 -10.12 -2.93 -24.77
N ASP A 62 -8.86 -2.78 -25.21
CA ASP A 62 -7.83 -1.99 -24.52
C ASP A 62 -8.26 -0.54 -24.21
N MET A 63 -9.14 0.03 -25.04
CA MET A 63 -9.65 1.39 -24.83
C MET A 63 -10.43 1.59 -23.53
N TYR A 64 -10.87 0.49 -22.89
CA TYR A 64 -11.58 0.52 -21.61
C TYR A 64 -10.75 -0.04 -20.44
N ALA A 65 -9.45 -0.29 -20.64
CA ALA A 65 -8.59 -0.93 -19.64
C ALA A 65 -8.46 -0.10 -18.35
N ASP A 66 -8.39 1.22 -18.45
CA ASP A 66 -8.27 2.12 -17.29
C ASP A 66 -9.56 2.12 -16.45
N ASP A 67 -10.73 2.24 -17.12
CA ASP A 67 -12.03 2.18 -16.45
C ASP A 67 -12.26 0.82 -15.79
N LEU A 68 -11.88 -0.27 -16.47
CA LEU A 68 -11.96 -1.62 -15.92
C LEU A 68 -11.07 -1.77 -14.67
N LYS A 69 -9.85 -1.20 -14.70
CA LYS A 69 -8.93 -1.22 -13.56
C LYS A 69 -9.50 -0.48 -12.36
N GLU A 70 -10.24 0.62 -12.57
CA GLU A 70 -10.91 1.33 -11.48
C GLU A 70 -12.03 0.48 -10.86
N VAL A 71 -12.91 -0.11 -11.68
CA VAL A 71 -14.01 -0.96 -11.20
C VAL A 71 -13.49 -2.19 -10.45
N ILE A 72 -12.43 -2.82 -10.97
CA ILE A 72 -11.76 -3.95 -10.31
C ILE A 72 -11.09 -3.51 -9.02
N GLY A 73 -10.41 -2.35 -9.02
CA GLY A 73 -9.81 -1.80 -7.80
C GLY A 73 -10.83 -1.56 -6.70
N ALA A 74 -11.99 -1.02 -7.06
CA ALA A 74 -13.11 -0.84 -6.15
C ALA A 74 -13.65 -2.20 -5.63
N ALA A 75 -13.81 -3.19 -6.51
CA ALA A 75 -14.24 -4.53 -6.13
C ALA A 75 -13.23 -5.22 -5.19
N MET A 76 -11.93 -5.12 -5.49
CA MET A 76 -10.86 -5.69 -4.68
C MET A 76 -10.70 -5.03 -3.32
N ALA A 77 -10.88 -3.71 -3.27
CA ALA A 77 -10.92 -2.95 -2.02
C ALA A 77 -12.17 -3.23 -1.18
N GLY A 78 -13.09 -4.06 -1.67
CA GLY A 78 -14.33 -4.40 -0.98
C GLY A 78 -15.38 -3.30 -1.00
N ARG A 79 -15.29 -2.33 -1.92
CA ARG A 79 -16.28 -1.24 -2.05
C ARG A 79 -17.69 -1.76 -2.25
N TYR A 80 -17.81 -2.86 -2.98
CA TYR A 80 -19.09 -3.49 -3.33
C TYR A 80 -19.42 -4.70 -2.45
N GLY A 81 -18.71 -4.93 -1.34
CA GLY A 81 -18.99 -6.06 -0.45
C GLY A 81 -18.79 -7.43 -1.12
N GLU A 82 -19.74 -8.34 -0.93
CA GLU A 82 -19.73 -9.68 -1.56
C GLU A 82 -20.02 -9.61 -3.08
N ASP A 83 -20.72 -8.57 -3.54
CA ASP A 83 -21.17 -8.41 -4.93
C ASP A 83 -20.12 -7.76 -5.85
N GLY A 84 -18.88 -7.61 -5.40
CA GLY A 84 -17.84 -6.95 -6.20
C GLY A 84 -17.59 -7.59 -7.56
N SER A 85 -17.71 -8.91 -7.66
CA SER A 85 -17.62 -9.63 -8.94
C SER A 85 -18.84 -9.41 -9.83
N GLN A 86 -20.03 -9.25 -9.25
CA GLN A 86 -21.25 -8.89 -9.96
C GLN A 86 -21.17 -7.48 -10.53
N ALA A 87 -20.68 -6.50 -9.76
CA ALA A 87 -20.47 -5.12 -10.24
C ALA A 87 -19.49 -5.07 -11.43
N VAL A 88 -18.36 -5.80 -11.33
CA VAL A 88 -17.40 -5.93 -12.43
C VAL A 88 -18.06 -6.57 -13.65
N PHE A 89 -18.83 -7.64 -13.46
CA PHE A 89 -19.51 -8.33 -14.56
C PHE A 89 -20.59 -7.48 -15.23
N GLN A 90 -21.39 -6.73 -14.46
CA GLN A 90 -22.40 -5.81 -15.01
C GLN A 90 -21.73 -4.74 -15.88
N TRP A 91 -20.65 -4.12 -15.39
CA TRP A 91 -19.89 -3.16 -16.17
C TRP A 91 -19.33 -3.79 -17.46
N ILE A 92 -18.80 -5.01 -17.39
CA ILE A 92 -18.33 -5.75 -18.58
C ILE A 92 -19.47 -6.02 -19.56
N GLN A 93 -20.66 -6.40 -19.07
CA GLN A 93 -21.82 -6.67 -19.91
C GLN A 93 -22.31 -5.41 -20.64
N GLU A 94 -22.17 -4.24 -20.03
CA GLU A 94 -22.44 -2.95 -20.68
C GLU A 94 -21.48 -2.67 -21.84
N GLN A 95 -20.19 -3.03 -21.69
CA GLN A 95 -19.18 -2.83 -22.74
C GLN A 95 -19.17 -3.97 -23.79
N ASN A 96 -19.53 -5.18 -23.38
CA ASN A 96 -19.58 -6.38 -24.21
C ASN A 96 -20.84 -7.22 -23.92
N PRO A 97 -21.97 -6.94 -24.61
CA PRO A 97 -23.24 -7.62 -24.37
C PRO A 97 -23.25 -9.12 -24.66
N ASN A 98 -22.23 -9.64 -25.35
CA ASN A 98 -22.14 -11.06 -25.75
C ASN A 98 -21.44 -11.93 -24.69
N VAL A 99 -21.02 -11.35 -23.57
CA VAL A 99 -20.33 -12.07 -22.50
C VAL A 99 -21.26 -13.12 -21.87
N ASP A 100 -20.79 -14.36 -21.77
CA ASP A 100 -21.61 -15.47 -21.27
C ASP A 100 -21.48 -15.69 -19.75
N SER A 101 -22.33 -16.57 -19.21
CA SER A 101 -22.32 -16.90 -17.78
C SER A 101 -21.07 -17.68 -17.33
N ALA A 102 -20.33 -18.31 -18.22
CA ALA A 102 -19.08 -18.99 -17.87
C ALA A 102 -17.97 -17.96 -17.61
N VAL A 103 -17.95 -16.86 -18.35
CA VAL A 103 -17.07 -15.72 -18.10
C VAL A 103 -17.36 -15.09 -16.73
N TYR A 104 -18.62 -15.01 -16.31
CA TYR A 104 -18.97 -14.55 -14.96
C TYR A 104 -18.26 -15.36 -13.87
N VAL A 105 -18.37 -16.69 -13.91
CA VAL A 105 -17.74 -17.59 -12.93
C VAL A 105 -16.22 -17.45 -12.95
N GLN A 106 -15.62 -17.23 -14.12
CA GLN A 106 -14.19 -16.98 -14.24
C GLN A 106 -13.78 -15.65 -13.60
N ILE A 107 -14.52 -14.57 -13.85
CA ILE A 107 -14.29 -13.25 -13.23
C ILE A 107 -14.44 -13.35 -11.71
N GLN A 108 -15.47 -14.03 -11.20
CA GLN A 108 -15.64 -14.25 -9.76
C GLN A 108 -14.37 -14.84 -9.13
N ARG A 109 -13.83 -15.92 -9.71
CA ARG A 109 -12.59 -16.55 -9.22
C ARG A 109 -11.38 -15.62 -9.28
N ILE A 110 -11.25 -14.84 -10.34
CA ILE A 110 -10.14 -13.89 -10.51
C ILE A 110 -10.23 -12.78 -9.45
N ILE A 111 -11.42 -12.22 -9.23
CA ILE A 111 -11.66 -11.18 -8.23
C ILE A 111 -11.46 -11.69 -6.81
N GLU A 112 -11.95 -12.89 -6.47
CA GLU A 112 -11.75 -13.49 -5.15
C GLU A 112 -10.28 -13.72 -4.83
N ALA A 113 -9.51 -14.26 -5.78
CA ALA A 113 -8.07 -14.43 -5.64
C ALA A 113 -7.37 -13.07 -5.47
N GLY A 114 -7.75 -12.09 -6.30
CA GLY A 114 -7.20 -10.74 -6.26
C GLY A 114 -7.50 -10.00 -4.96
N ARG A 115 -8.69 -10.16 -4.38
CA ARG A 115 -9.04 -9.58 -3.07
C ARG A 115 -8.06 -10.00 -1.98
N ASN A 116 -7.77 -11.30 -1.89
CA ASN A 116 -6.87 -11.83 -0.86
C ASN A 116 -5.44 -11.32 -1.06
N GLU A 117 -4.92 -11.37 -2.28
CA GLU A 117 -3.56 -10.91 -2.59
C GLU A 117 -3.41 -9.39 -2.40
N PHE A 118 -4.40 -8.62 -2.88
CA PHE A 118 -4.43 -7.19 -2.69
C PHE A 118 -4.53 -6.81 -1.21
N GLN A 119 -5.40 -7.48 -0.43
CA GLN A 119 -5.49 -7.29 1.01
C GLN A 119 -4.15 -7.55 1.72
N ASN A 120 -3.44 -8.62 1.34
CA ASN A 120 -2.12 -8.93 1.89
C ASN A 120 -1.12 -7.81 1.58
N GLY A 121 -1.08 -7.33 0.34
CA GLY A 121 -0.22 -6.23 -0.08
C GLY A 121 -0.55 -4.91 0.64
N GLN A 122 -1.83 -4.58 0.80
CA GLN A 122 -2.29 -3.42 1.57
C GLN A 122 -1.89 -3.54 3.05
N THR A 123 -2.01 -4.74 3.64
CA THR A 123 -1.61 -5.01 5.04
C THR A 123 -0.10 -4.85 5.23
N ALA A 124 0.71 -5.35 4.29
CA ALA A 124 2.16 -5.17 4.30
C ALA A 124 2.55 -3.68 4.20
N LEU A 125 1.85 -2.90 3.36
CA LEU A 125 2.07 -1.46 3.26
C LEU A 125 1.74 -0.74 4.58
N ILE A 126 0.60 -1.09 5.21
CA ILE A 126 0.23 -0.54 6.52
C ILE A 126 1.32 -0.82 7.56
N ASP A 127 1.83 -2.05 7.62
CA ASP A 127 2.83 -2.43 8.61
C ASP A 127 4.17 -1.73 8.40
N LYS A 128 4.62 -1.58 7.15
CA LYS A 128 5.82 -0.81 6.81
C LYS A 128 5.67 0.66 7.21
N LYS A 129 4.54 1.29 6.87
CA LYS A 129 4.24 2.68 7.28
C LYS A 129 4.20 2.83 8.80
N ARG A 130 3.52 1.91 9.50
CA ARG A 130 3.45 1.89 10.96
C ARG A 130 4.84 1.80 11.59
N THR A 131 5.67 0.88 11.10
CA THR A 131 7.04 0.68 11.59
C THR A 131 7.87 1.95 11.40
N TYR A 132 7.83 2.55 10.22
CA TYR A 132 8.58 3.77 9.93
C TYR A 132 8.10 4.96 10.77
N GLN A 133 6.78 5.15 10.91
CA GLN A 133 6.22 6.19 11.78
C GLN A 133 6.58 6.00 13.25
N THR A 134 6.63 4.76 13.72
CA THR A 134 7.05 4.44 15.11
C THR A 134 8.49 4.87 15.35
N GLU A 135 9.37 4.59 14.38
CA GLU A 135 10.78 4.96 14.43
C GLU A 135 10.97 6.48 14.41
N LEU A 136 10.31 7.19 13.49
CA LEU A 136 10.28 8.65 13.44
C LEU A 136 9.72 9.29 14.72
N GLY A 137 8.74 8.63 15.35
CA GLY A 137 8.10 9.09 16.59
C GLY A 137 8.94 8.87 17.84
N SER A 138 9.89 7.93 17.82
CA SER A 138 10.75 7.60 18.95
C SER A 138 11.70 8.74 19.30
N PHE A 139 12.12 8.84 20.57
CA PHE A 139 13.01 9.92 21.03
C PHE A 139 14.33 9.97 20.23
N TRP A 140 15.01 8.83 20.11
CA TRP A 140 16.27 8.74 19.38
C TRP A 140 16.05 8.80 17.87
N GLY A 141 15.02 8.14 17.35
CA GLY A 141 14.71 8.19 15.93
C GLY A 141 14.41 9.61 15.46
N ARG A 142 13.61 10.40 16.19
CA ARG A 142 13.36 11.81 15.84
C ARG A 142 14.64 12.62 15.67
N ILE A 143 15.61 12.42 16.56
CA ILE A 143 16.89 13.13 16.52
C ILE A 143 17.73 12.66 15.33
N TRP A 144 17.94 11.34 15.19
CA TRP A 144 18.86 10.80 14.19
C TRP A 144 18.28 10.81 12.78
N PHE A 145 17.00 10.46 12.59
CA PHE A 145 16.33 10.58 11.29
C PHE A 145 16.26 12.04 10.85
N GLY A 146 15.92 12.97 11.75
CA GLY A 146 15.90 14.40 11.44
C GLY A 146 17.27 14.93 11.00
N MET A 147 18.35 14.53 11.67
CA MET A 147 19.71 14.89 11.25
C MET A 147 20.12 14.22 9.93
N ALA A 148 19.64 13.00 9.67
CA ALA A 148 19.91 12.26 8.43
C ALA A 148 19.02 12.70 7.24
N GLY A 149 18.10 13.66 7.44
CA GLY A 149 17.25 14.19 6.38
C GLY A 149 15.96 13.41 6.13
N TYR A 150 15.53 12.57 7.08
CA TYR A 150 14.31 11.77 7.00
C TYR A 150 13.17 12.35 7.85
N PRO A 151 11.90 12.20 7.41
CA PRO A 151 11.48 11.56 6.16
C PRO A 151 11.81 12.39 4.91
N SER A 152 12.25 11.71 3.85
CA SER A 152 12.49 12.28 2.52
C SER A 152 11.28 12.11 1.60
N ILE A 153 10.39 11.16 1.91
CA ILE A 153 9.11 10.94 1.20
C ILE A 153 7.93 11.51 1.99
N ASN A 154 6.85 11.86 1.29
CA ASN A 154 5.58 12.16 1.92
C ASN A 154 4.75 10.88 2.10
N LEU A 155 4.53 10.46 3.34
CA LEU A 155 3.77 9.23 3.65
C LEU A 155 2.31 9.28 3.20
N ASP A 156 1.75 10.47 2.96
CA ASP A 156 0.39 10.63 2.48
C ASP A 156 0.23 10.31 0.99
N ASP A 157 1.32 10.24 0.22
CA ASP A 157 1.30 9.82 -1.19
C ASP A 157 1.06 8.30 -1.31
N TYR A 158 1.41 7.53 -0.27
CA TYR A 158 1.30 6.07 -0.22
C TYR A 158 0.01 5.64 0.47
N LYS A 159 -1.13 6.01 -0.11
CA LYS A 159 -2.46 5.73 0.48
C LYS A 159 -2.84 4.26 0.34
N VAL A 160 -3.43 3.74 1.40
CA VAL A 160 -4.07 2.42 1.41
C VAL A 160 -5.45 2.58 0.77
N ILE A 161 -5.79 1.68 -0.15
CA ILE A 161 -7.11 1.68 -0.77
C ILE A 161 -8.08 0.98 0.20
N LYS A 162 -9.11 1.71 0.63
CA LYS A 162 -10.15 1.25 1.57
C LYS A 162 -11.53 1.39 0.92
N SER A 163 -12.49 0.57 1.33
CA SER A 163 -13.87 0.78 0.91
C SER A 163 -14.48 2.02 1.57
N GLU A 164 -15.24 2.77 0.77
CA GLU A 164 -15.99 3.94 1.21
C GLU A 164 -17.00 3.58 2.32
N HIS A 165 -17.69 2.43 2.18
CA HIS A 165 -18.56 1.88 3.24
C HIS A 165 -17.84 1.71 4.58
N SER A 166 -16.60 1.18 4.57
CA SER A 166 -15.85 1.04 5.81
C SER A 166 -15.52 2.41 6.40
N ASN A 167 -15.06 3.35 5.58
CA ASN A 167 -14.75 4.70 6.05
C ASN A 167 -15.99 5.37 6.66
N ASP A 168 -17.13 5.33 5.97
CA ASP A 168 -18.39 5.89 6.46
C ASP A 168 -18.83 5.25 7.77
N ALA A 169 -18.74 3.92 7.89
CA ALA A 169 -19.11 3.21 9.11
C ALA A 169 -18.20 3.58 10.29
N PHE A 170 -16.89 3.71 10.07
CA PHE A 170 -15.93 4.14 11.08
C PHE A 170 -16.11 5.62 11.45
N GLU A 171 -16.42 6.49 10.50
CA GLU A 171 -16.69 7.92 10.75
C GLU A 171 -18.02 8.14 11.47
N SER A 172 -19.08 7.41 11.08
CA SER A 172 -20.40 7.54 11.69
C SER A 172 -20.55 6.74 12.99
N GLY A 173 -19.62 5.84 13.30
CA GLY A 173 -19.71 4.90 14.43
C GLY A 173 -20.85 3.89 14.31
N VAL A 174 -21.40 3.71 13.11
CA VAL A 174 -22.56 2.85 12.83
C VAL A 174 -22.27 2.08 11.56
N ASP A 175 -22.09 0.77 11.68
CA ASP A 175 -22.04 -0.12 10.51
C ASP A 175 -23.47 -0.37 10.04
N ARG A 176 -23.83 0.22 8.90
CA ARG A 176 -25.16 0.07 8.30
C ARG A 176 -25.35 -1.30 7.61
N GLY A 177 -24.33 -2.16 7.66
CA GLY A 177 -24.30 -3.43 6.95
C GLY A 177 -24.15 -3.25 5.44
N ILE A 178 -23.75 -4.30 4.74
CA ILE A 178 -23.66 -4.32 3.28
C ILE A 178 -25.09 -4.43 2.73
N GLN A 179 -25.53 -3.48 1.91
CA GLN A 179 -26.80 -3.61 1.17
C GLN A 179 -26.60 -4.59 0.02
N ILE A 180 -27.11 -5.81 0.20
CA ILE A 180 -27.23 -6.82 -0.85
C ILE A 180 -28.55 -6.53 -1.56
N ASN A 181 -28.51 -5.93 -2.75
CA ASN A 181 -29.69 -5.71 -3.60
C ASN A 181 -29.65 -6.62 -4.82
#